data_AF-A0A0F8WHD2-F1
#
_entry.id   AF-A0A0F8WHD2-F1
#
_cell.length_a   1.000
_cell.length_b   1.000
_cell.length_c   1.000
_cell.angle_alpha   90.00
_cell.angle_beta   90.00
_cell.angle_gamma   90.00
#
_symmetry.space_group_name_H-M   'P 1'
#
loop_
_entity.id
_entity.type
_entity.pdbx_description
1 polymer ?
#
loop_
_entity_poly.entity_id
_entity_poly.type
_entity_poly.pdbx_seq_one_letter_code
_entity_poly.pdbx_strand_id
1 'polypeptide(L)'
;MTGRERLTVTFKGKKADRVPISPFIYYNNVYEMFKYKPDINKHLCPDDFDLAEKFVEYHDYFGFDPLYSLGLLWDQYIPESAQNWDVEITREGDQNKQKRTTIVKTPDGELKQVMNFDRSSTYLVVFAVREYLIKTKKDFEIFAKYVPPAKFIDCEQMARAKKAVGDKGLVNVATHGAFNTLNQFRKLEDMMMDPMEDEGFYREMMSFLLDWNMKHLLDVIK
;
A
#
# COMPACT_ATOMS: atom_id res chain seq x y z
N MET A 1 24.04 18.03 -12.33
CA MET A 1 23.59 17.16 -11.22
C MET A 1 22.82 15.98 -11.78
N THR A 2 22.97 14.80 -11.19
CA THR A 2 22.07 13.67 -11.45
C THR A 2 20.67 13.98 -10.90
N GLY A 3 19.64 13.23 -11.32
CA GLY A 3 18.30 13.46 -10.78
C GLY A 3 18.22 13.15 -9.27
N ARG A 4 19.00 12.16 -8.80
CA ARG A 4 19.17 11.88 -7.36
C ARG A 4 19.73 13.09 -6.61
N GLU A 5 20.82 13.68 -7.10
CA GLU A 5 21.43 14.86 -6.49
C GLU A 5 20.45 16.03 -6.47
N ARG A 6 19.77 16.28 -7.59
CA ARG A 6 18.79 17.35 -7.77
C ARG A 6 17.64 17.24 -6.78
N LEU A 7 16.99 16.09 -6.69
CA LEU A 7 15.92 15.82 -5.71
C LEU A 7 16.43 15.98 -4.27
N THR A 8 17.61 15.43 -3.96
CA THR A 8 18.18 15.47 -2.61
C THR A 8 18.47 16.90 -2.14
N VAL A 9 19.06 17.75 -2.99
CA VAL A 9 19.35 19.14 -2.61
C VAL A 9 18.06 19.96 -2.50
N THR A 10 17.08 19.72 -3.39
CA THR A 10 15.77 20.37 -3.33
C THR A 10 15.02 20.02 -2.04
N PHE A 11 14.99 18.74 -1.61
CA PHE A 11 14.39 18.36 -0.33
C PHE A 11 15.09 18.98 0.90
N LYS A 12 16.36 19.39 0.75
CA LYS A 12 17.11 20.12 1.78
C LYS A 12 16.91 21.64 1.71
N GLY A 13 15.99 22.12 0.87
CA GLY A 13 15.75 23.56 0.67
C GLY A 13 16.88 24.29 -0.05
N LYS A 14 17.79 23.56 -0.71
CA LYS A 14 18.93 24.13 -1.45
C LYS A 14 18.60 24.27 -2.94
N LYS A 15 19.26 25.22 -3.60
CA LYS A 15 19.13 25.43 -5.04
C LYS A 15 19.82 24.31 -5.82
N ALA A 16 19.09 23.68 -6.74
CA ALA A 16 19.64 22.74 -7.71
C ALA A 16 19.99 23.42 -9.04
N ASP A 17 20.63 22.68 -9.96
CA ASP A 17 20.99 23.15 -11.30
C ASP A 17 19.76 23.46 -12.20
N ARG A 18 18.66 22.73 -12.00
CA ARG A 18 17.31 23.05 -12.49
C ARG A 18 16.26 22.53 -11.51
N VAL A 19 15.01 22.96 -11.65
CA VAL A 19 13.89 22.41 -10.85
C VAL A 19 13.72 20.92 -11.20
N PRO A 20 13.74 20.00 -10.22
CA PRO A 20 13.38 18.61 -10.47
C PRO A 20 11.87 18.48 -10.71
N ILE A 21 11.48 17.66 -11.66
CA ILE A 21 10.06 17.41 -11.96
C ILE A 21 9.79 15.91 -11.81
N SER A 22 8.96 15.56 -10.83
CA SER A 22 8.50 14.19 -10.61
C SER A 22 7.00 14.20 -10.32
N PRO A 23 6.13 14.10 -11.34
CA PRO A 23 4.70 13.94 -11.10
C PRO A 23 4.42 12.63 -10.32
N PHE A 24 3.28 12.58 -9.64
CA PHE A 24 2.81 11.32 -9.06
C PHE A 24 2.34 10.41 -10.19
N ILE A 25 3.12 9.36 -10.45
CA ILE A 25 2.82 8.36 -11.48
C ILE A 25 2.28 7.10 -10.80
N TYR A 26 1.08 6.68 -11.19
CA TYR A 26 0.46 5.46 -10.70
C TYR A 26 0.59 4.31 -11.71
N TYR A 27 0.31 3.08 -11.28
CA TYR A 27 0.51 1.86 -12.08
C TYR A 27 -0.12 1.95 -13.48
N ASN A 28 -1.33 2.51 -13.57
CA ASN A 28 -2.08 2.61 -14.83
C ASN A 28 -1.38 3.46 -15.89
N ASN A 29 -0.65 4.51 -15.51
CA ASN A 29 0.09 5.34 -16.47
C ASN A 29 1.20 4.54 -17.16
N VAL A 30 1.94 3.75 -16.38
CA VAL A 30 3.01 2.88 -16.87
C VAL A 30 2.40 1.76 -17.73
N TYR A 31 1.38 1.07 -17.21
CA TYR A 31 0.68 0.02 -17.93
C TYR A 31 0.10 0.48 -19.28
N GLU A 32 -0.47 1.68 -19.34
CA GLU A 32 -1.01 2.24 -20.58
C GLU A 32 0.08 2.56 -21.61
N MET A 33 1.23 3.11 -21.18
CA MET A 33 2.35 3.40 -22.06
C MET A 33 2.91 2.12 -22.69
N PHE A 34 3.02 1.05 -21.91
CA PHE A 34 3.58 -0.23 -22.33
C PHE A 34 2.54 -1.27 -22.78
N LYS A 35 1.27 -0.87 -22.89
CA LYS A 35 0.14 -1.73 -23.30
C LYS A 35 0.00 -3.02 -22.48
N TYR A 36 0.38 -2.96 -21.21
CA TYR A 36 0.30 -4.09 -20.28
C TYR A 36 -1.06 -4.11 -19.57
N LYS A 37 -1.82 -5.19 -19.72
CA LYS A 37 -3.10 -5.37 -19.01
C LYS A 37 -2.86 -6.21 -17.75
N PRO A 38 -2.92 -5.64 -16.54
CA PRO A 38 -2.64 -6.38 -15.31
C PRO A 38 -3.74 -7.41 -14.97
N ASP A 39 -3.35 -8.55 -14.40
CA ASP A 39 -4.26 -9.50 -13.74
C ASP A 39 -4.85 -8.89 -12.45
N ILE A 40 -6.13 -9.11 -12.18
CA ILE A 40 -6.82 -8.48 -11.03
C ILE A 40 -6.21 -8.88 -9.67
N ASN A 41 -5.58 -10.06 -9.56
CA ASN A 41 -4.98 -10.57 -8.33
C ASN A 41 -3.54 -10.12 -8.13
N LYS A 42 -2.86 -9.68 -9.20
CA LYS A 42 -1.44 -9.29 -9.17
C LYS A 42 -1.19 -7.88 -9.70
N HIS A 43 -2.23 -7.06 -9.81
CA HIS A 43 -2.16 -5.74 -10.46
C HIS A 43 -1.20 -4.73 -9.82
N LEU A 44 -0.85 -4.90 -8.54
CA LEU A 44 0.11 -4.04 -7.82
C LEU A 44 1.56 -4.55 -7.92
N CYS A 45 1.76 -5.85 -8.09
CA CYS A 45 3.07 -6.46 -8.32
C CYS A 45 2.93 -7.64 -9.30
N PRO A 46 2.91 -7.36 -10.61
CA PRO A 46 2.83 -8.40 -11.62
C PRO A 46 4.16 -9.16 -11.75
N ASP A 47 4.09 -10.50 -11.85
CA ASP A 47 5.30 -11.33 -12.02
C ASP A 47 5.88 -11.28 -13.44
N ASP A 48 5.04 -10.90 -14.42
CA ASP A 48 5.34 -10.91 -15.85
C ASP A 48 5.63 -9.51 -16.43
N PHE A 49 5.75 -8.50 -15.56
CA PHE A 49 6.02 -7.12 -15.97
C PHE A 49 6.93 -6.42 -14.97
N ASP A 50 8.13 -6.03 -15.41
CA ASP A 50 9.07 -5.30 -14.55
C ASP A 50 8.63 -3.84 -14.39
N LEU A 51 7.78 -3.62 -13.39
CA LEU A 51 7.26 -2.30 -13.08
C LEU A 51 8.37 -1.31 -12.69
N ALA A 52 9.47 -1.77 -12.09
CA ALA A 52 10.55 -0.88 -11.66
C ALA A 52 11.29 -0.29 -12.85
N GLU A 53 11.70 -1.15 -13.79
CA GLU A 53 12.37 -0.72 -15.03
C GLU A 53 11.44 0.13 -15.90
N LYS A 54 10.18 -0.28 -16.05
CA LYS A 54 9.20 0.43 -16.88
C LYS A 54 8.80 1.78 -16.31
N PHE A 55 8.81 1.93 -14.98
CA PHE A 55 8.63 3.24 -14.35
C PHE A 55 9.78 4.19 -14.71
N VAL A 56 11.02 3.71 -14.73
CA VAL A 56 12.18 4.54 -15.12
C VAL A 56 12.13 4.88 -16.60
N GLU A 57 11.80 3.93 -17.48
CA GLU A 57 11.61 4.19 -18.92
C GLU A 57 10.52 5.24 -19.17
N TYR A 58 9.41 5.22 -18.41
CA TYR A 58 8.38 6.24 -18.47
C TYR A 58 8.94 7.63 -18.14
N HIS A 59 9.75 7.74 -17.09
CA HIS A 59 10.35 9.01 -16.69
C HIS A 59 11.39 9.51 -17.70
N ASP A 60 12.20 8.60 -18.26
CA ASP A 60 13.16 8.93 -19.31
C ASP A 60 12.45 9.50 -20.55
N TYR A 61 11.31 8.91 -20.95
CA TYR A 61 10.54 9.37 -22.12
C TYR A 61 10.06 10.81 -21.99
N PHE A 62 9.64 11.23 -20.79
CA PHE A 62 9.16 12.59 -20.54
C PHE A 62 10.23 13.55 -20.00
N GLY A 63 11.45 13.06 -19.73
CA GLY A 63 12.53 13.85 -19.13
C GLY A 63 12.31 14.21 -17.66
N PHE A 64 11.59 13.37 -16.91
CA PHE A 64 11.33 13.55 -15.48
C PHE A 64 12.48 13.02 -14.61
N ASP A 65 12.56 13.53 -13.38
CA ASP A 65 13.47 13.02 -12.34
C ASP A 65 12.72 11.98 -11.51
N PRO A 66 12.98 10.67 -11.62
CA PRO A 66 12.17 9.64 -10.95
C PRO A 66 12.19 9.75 -9.42
N LEU A 67 11.03 10.00 -8.83
CA LEU A 67 10.74 9.68 -7.43
C LEU A 67 9.81 8.47 -7.40
N TYR A 68 10.40 7.27 -7.33
CA TYR A 68 9.65 6.02 -7.33
C TYR A 68 8.83 5.91 -6.05
N SER A 69 7.50 5.85 -6.17
CA SER A 69 6.56 5.87 -5.04
C SER A 69 5.62 4.65 -4.98
N LEU A 70 5.80 3.67 -5.86
CA LEU A 70 5.00 2.45 -5.87
C LEU A 70 5.54 1.44 -4.85
N GLY A 71 4.86 0.31 -4.63
CA GLY A 71 5.32 -0.78 -3.73
C GLY A 71 4.53 -0.97 -2.45
N LEU A 72 3.61 -0.07 -2.12
CA LEU A 72 2.57 -0.37 -1.14
C LEU A 72 1.57 -1.37 -1.76
N LEU A 73 1.31 -2.48 -1.09
CA LEU A 73 0.34 -3.51 -1.46
C LEU A 73 -1.03 -3.14 -0.88
N TRP A 74 -1.69 -2.20 -1.55
CA TRP A 74 -2.92 -1.56 -1.11
C TRP A 74 -4.08 -2.52 -0.79
N ASP A 75 -4.08 -3.73 -1.35
CA ASP A 75 -5.10 -4.75 -1.13
C ASP A 75 -4.66 -5.93 -0.24
N GLN A 76 -3.48 -5.84 0.39
CA GLN A 76 -2.87 -6.90 1.20
C GLN A 76 -2.44 -6.40 2.59
N TYR A 77 -3.31 -5.64 3.26
CA TYR A 77 -3.07 -5.16 4.63
C TYR A 77 -3.18 -6.25 5.69
N ILE A 78 -3.97 -7.29 5.44
CA ILE A 78 -4.12 -8.45 6.33
C ILE A 78 -2.93 -9.39 6.10
N PRO A 79 -2.06 -9.63 7.11
CA PRO A 79 -0.94 -10.56 6.96
C PRO A 79 -1.42 -11.98 6.71
N GLU A 80 -0.58 -12.80 6.09
CA GLU A 80 -0.79 -14.24 5.88
C GLU A 80 -0.98 -15.01 7.20
N SER A 81 -1.50 -16.24 7.11
CA SER A 81 -1.69 -17.12 8.26
C SER A 81 -0.41 -17.30 9.08
N ALA A 82 -0.57 -17.28 10.40
CA ALA A 82 0.48 -17.48 11.39
C ALA A 82 -0.11 -18.17 12.64
N GLN A 83 0.69 -18.33 13.69
CA GLN A 83 0.22 -18.89 14.95
C GLN A 83 -0.92 -18.04 15.53
N ASN A 84 -2.07 -18.67 15.82
CA ASN A 84 -3.28 -18.02 16.35
C ASN A 84 -3.93 -16.95 15.43
N TRP A 85 -3.54 -16.93 14.15
CA TRP A 85 -4.06 -16.02 13.13
C TRP A 85 -4.21 -16.81 11.83
N ASP A 86 -5.39 -17.37 11.58
CA ASP A 86 -5.63 -18.18 10.37
C ASP A 86 -6.50 -17.42 9.37
N VAL A 87 -5.98 -17.21 8.16
CA VAL A 87 -6.58 -16.37 7.12
C VAL A 87 -7.10 -17.20 5.97
N GLU A 88 -8.41 -17.11 5.73
CA GLU A 88 -9.08 -17.70 4.58
C GLU A 88 -9.57 -16.60 3.64
N ILE A 89 -9.23 -16.70 2.35
CA ILE A 89 -9.65 -15.73 1.33
C ILE A 89 -10.46 -16.43 0.24
N THR A 90 -11.75 -16.14 0.19
CA THR A 90 -12.64 -16.57 -0.90
C THR A 90 -12.74 -15.48 -1.95
N ARG A 91 -12.59 -15.86 -3.23
CA ARG A 91 -12.65 -14.95 -4.38
C ARG A 91 -13.80 -15.36 -5.28
N GLU A 92 -14.73 -14.44 -5.52
CA GLU A 92 -15.92 -14.64 -6.35
C GLU A 92 -15.89 -13.64 -7.52
N GLY A 93 -16.12 -14.09 -8.76
CA GLY A 93 -16.16 -13.22 -9.94
C GLY A 93 -15.10 -13.57 -10.99
N ASP A 94 -14.65 -12.57 -11.74
CA ASP A 94 -13.74 -12.71 -12.89
C ASP A 94 -12.63 -11.63 -12.91
N GLN A 95 -11.96 -11.49 -14.05
CA GLN A 95 -10.83 -10.57 -14.28
C GLN A 95 -11.20 -9.08 -14.39
N ASN A 96 -12.50 -8.77 -14.44
CA ASN A 96 -13.02 -7.41 -14.50
C ASN A 96 -13.76 -7.02 -13.22
N LYS A 97 -14.36 -7.98 -12.52
CA LYS A 97 -15.06 -7.73 -11.27
C LYS A 97 -14.91 -8.90 -10.32
N GLN A 98 -14.41 -8.63 -9.12
CA GLN A 98 -14.16 -9.66 -8.12
C GLN A 98 -14.56 -9.18 -6.72
N LYS A 99 -15.23 -10.04 -5.97
CA LYS A 99 -15.44 -9.86 -4.53
C LYS A 99 -14.47 -10.77 -3.79
N ARG A 100 -13.70 -10.20 -2.86
CA ARG A 100 -12.84 -10.95 -1.94
C ARG A 100 -13.45 -10.90 -0.55
N THR A 101 -13.68 -12.07 0.03
CA THR A 101 -14.09 -12.19 1.43
C THR A 101 -12.92 -12.80 2.19
N THR A 102 -12.42 -12.07 3.18
CA THR A 102 -11.33 -12.52 4.05
C THR A 102 -11.89 -12.80 5.43
N ILE A 103 -11.71 -14.03 5.92
CA ILE A 103 -12.05 -14.44 7.28
C ILE A 103 -10.74 -14.69 8.01
N VAL A 104 -10.59 -14.06 9.18
CA VAL A 104 -9.46 -14.29 10.08
C VAL A 104 -9.98 -14.98 11.33
N LYS A 105 -9.54 -16.21 11.55
CA LYS A 105 -9.89 -17.01 12.73
C LYS A 105 -8.80 -16.87 13.78
N THR A 106 -9.22 -16.53 15.00
CA THR A 106 -8.35 -16.45 16.18
C THR A 106 -8.97 -17.26 17.33
N PRO A 107 -8.21 -17.56 18.39
CA PRO A 107 -8.77 -18.23 19.57
C PRO A 107 -9.92 -17.44 20.25
N ASP A 108 -9.98 -16.12 20.10
CA ASP A 108 -10.94 -15.26 20.82
C ASP A 108 -12.13 -14.82 19.93
N GLY A 109 -12.14 -15.24 18.66
CA GLY A 109 -13.22 -14.93 17.72
C GLY A 109 -12.74 -14.83 16.27
N GLU A 110 -13.69 -14.52 15.39
CA GLU A 110 -13.46 -14.35 13.96
C GLU A 110 -13.62 -12.88 13.55
N LEU A 111 -12.71 -12.40 12.71
CA LEU A 111 -12.80 -11.09 12.05
C LEU A 111 -13.08 -11.29 10.56
N LYS A 112 -13.83 -10.38 9.95
CA LYS A 112 -14.23 -10.50 8.55
C LYS A 112 -14.05 -9.19 7.78
N GLN A 113 -13.40 -9.28 6.62
CA GLN A 113 -13.37 -8.24 5.59
C GLN A 113 -14.14 -8.68 4.36
N VAL A 114 -14.75 -7.71 3.68
CA VAL A 114 -15.20 -7.89 2.29
C VAL A 114 -14.69 -6.72 1.47
N MET A 115 -14.01 -7.01 0.37
CA MET A 115 -13.53 -6.03 -0.60
C MET A 115 -14.12 -6.32 -1.97
N ASN A 116 -14.55 -5.28 -2.68
CA ASN A 116 -14.93 -5.37 -4.08
C ASN A 116 -13.85 -4.77 -4.95
N PHE A 117 -13.48 -5.46 -6.01
CA PHE A 117 -12.53 -5.05 -7.04
C PHE A 117 -13.30 -4.87 -8.34
N ASP A 118 -13.01 -3.77 -9.04
CA ASP A 118 -13.58 -3.45 -10.34
C ASP A 118 -12.47 -2.95 -11.27
N ARG A 119 -12.45 -3.45 -12.50
CA ARG A 119 -11.59 -2.93 -13.56
C ARG A 119 -12.26 -1.70 -14.18
N SER A 120 -11.85 -0.51 -13.74
CA SER A 120 -12.41 0.75 -14.22
C SER A 120 -11.91 1.14 -15.61
N SER A 121 -10.73 0.64 -16.01
CA SER A 121 -10.20 0.74 -17.37
C SER A 121 -9.32 -0.48 -17.68
N THR A 122 -8.91 -0.66 -18.94
CA THR A 122 -7.98 -1.73 -19.33
C THR A 122 -6.77 -1.83 -18.39
N TYR A 123 -6.26 -0.69 -17.93
CA TYR A 123 -4.99 -0.56 -17.21
C TYR A 123 -5.17 -0.27 -15.71
N LEU A 124 -6.41 -0.14 -15.21
CA LEU A 124 -6.66 0.21 -13.81
C LEU A 124 -7.67 -0.74 -13.18
N VAL A 125 -7.22 -1.39 -12.11
CA VAL A 125 -8.07 -2.08 -11.15
C VAL A 125 -8.18 -1.18 -9.93
N VAL A 126 -9.41 -0.94 -9.49
CA VAL A 126 -9.71 -0.24 -8.24
C VAL A 126 -10.41 -1.20 -7.30
N PHE A 127 -10.37 -0.88 -6.00
CA PHE A 127 -11.10 -1.65 -5.01
C PHE A 127 -11.69 -0.76 -3.93
N ALA A 128 -12.67 -1.29 -3.21
CA ALA A 128 -13.26 -0.66 -2.04
C ALA A 128 -13.59 -1.71 -0.97
N VAL A 129 -13.26 -1.38 0.29
CA VAL A 129 -13.68 -2.17 1.45
C VAL A 129 -15.18 -1.92 1.68
N ARG A 130 -15.95 -3.01 1.74
CA ARG A 130 -17.41 -3.01 1.99
C ARG A 130 -17.75 -3.43 3.42
N GLU A 131 -16.98 -4.36 3.95
CA GLU A 131 -17.07 -4.80 5.34
C GLU A 131 -15.67 -4.78 5.94
N TYR A 132 -15.56 -4.23 7.14
CA TYR A 132 -14.30 -3.92 7.82
C TYR A 132 -14.01 -4.94 8.94
N LEU A 133 -12.73 -5.23 9.21
CA LEU A 133 -12.32 -6.16 10.28
C LEU A 133 -12.73 -5.65 11.66
N ILE A 134 -12.49 -4.37 11.91
CA ILE A 134 -12.66 -3.69 13.20
C ILE A 134 -13.95 -2.88 13.16
N LYS A 135 -15.04 -3.47 13.64
CA LYS A 135 -16.34 -2.81 13.74
C LYS A 135 -16.55 -2.29 15.17
N THR A 136 -16.01 -3.00 16.14
CA THR A 136 -16.15 -2.75 17.58
C THR A 136 -14.80 -2.71 18.29
N LYS A 137 -14.80 -2.26 19.55
CA LYS A 137 -13.62 -2.32 20.43
C LYS A 137 -13.12 -3.75 20.63
N LYS A 138 -14.02 -4.72 20.79
CA LYS A 138 -13.65 -6.15 20.90
C LYS A 138 -12.92 -6.66 19.67
N ASP A 139 -13.35 -6.23 18.48
CA ASP A 139 -12.66 -6.62 17.23
C ASP A 139 -11.23 -6.07 17.20
N PHE A 140 -11.03 -4.82 17.66
CA PHE A 140 -9.70 -4.24 17.80
C PHE A 140 -8.85 -4.98 18.84
N GLU A 141 -9.41 -5.35 19.99
CA GLU A 141 -8.71 -6.12 21.02
C GLU A 141 -8.22 -7.48 20.49
N ILE A 142 -9.07 -8.18 19.72
CA ILE A 142 -8.68 -9.42 19.01
C ILE A 142 -7.57 -9.14 18.00
N PHE A 143 -7.76 -8.12 17.16
CA PHE A 143 -6.77 -7.73 16.15
C PHE A 143 -5.42 -7.42 16.79
N ALA A 144 -5.38 -6.52 17.76
CA ALA A 144 -4.15 -6.08 18.42
C ALA A 144 -3.42 -7.22 19.16
N LYS A 145 -4.17 -8.20 19.68
CA LYS A 145 -3.62 -9.36 20.39
C LYS A 145 -2.97 -10.38 19.46
N TYR A 146 -3.55 -10.61 18.27
CA TYR A 146 -3.17 -11.75 17.42
C TYR A 146 -2.56 -11.37 16.07
N VAL A 147 -2.70 -10.12 15.60
CA VAL A 147 -2.21 -9.74 14.27
C VAL A 147 -0.69 -9.94 14.17
N PRO A 148 -0.20 -10.64 13.13
CA PRO A 148 1.23 -10.74 12.85
C PRO A 148 1.85 -9.37 12.53
N PRO A 149 3.19 -9.26 12.46
CA PRO A 149 3.83 -8.06 11.95
C PRO A 149 3.29 -7.65 10.57
N ALA A 150 3.17 -6.35 10.33
CA ALA A 150 2.75 -5.79 9.05
C ALA A 150 3.61 -6.31 7.89
N LYS A 151 2.97 -6.58 6.75
CA LYS A 151 3.61 -7.06 5.51
C LYS A 151 3.00 -6.46 4.24
N PHE A 152 2.63 -5.17 4.29
CA PHE A 152 1.96 -4.49 3.18
C PHE A 152 2.93 -3.69 2.28
N ILE A 153 4.25 -3.74 2.50
CA ILE A 153 5.25 -3.17 1.58
C ILE A 153 5.95 -4.30 0.86
N ASP A 154 5.95 -4.25 -0.47
CA ASP A 154 6.69 -5.18 -1.30
C ASP A 154 8.18 -4.85 -1.29
N CYS A 155 8.90 -5.48 -0.35
CA CYS A 155 10.33 -5.26 -0.15
C CYS A 155 11.17 -5.67 -1.36
N GLU A 156 10.74 -6.70 -2.11
CA GLU A 156 11.45 -7.15 -3.31
C GLU A 156 11.31 -6.14 -4.45
N GLN A 157 10.09 -5.62 -4.66
CA GLN A 157 9.84 -4.54 -5.60
C GLN A 157 10.62 -3.29 -5.21
N MET A 158 10.77 -2.99 -3.92
CA MET A 158 11.59 -1.86 -3.46
C MET A 158 13.08 -2.06 -3.75
N ALA A 159 13.60 -3.28 -3.59
CA ALA A 159 14.96 -3.61 -3.98
C ALA A 159 15.16 -3.45 -5.51
N ARG A 160 14.22 -3.94 -6.32
CA ARG A 160 14.23 -3.76 -7.79
C ARG A 160 14.18 -2.28 -8.17
N ALA A 161 13.30 -1.50 -7.55
CA ALA A 161 13.18 -0.06 -7.77
C ALA A 161 14.47 0.68 -7.41
N LYS A 162 15.10 0.38 -6.27
CA LYS A 162 16.40 0.97 -5.87
C LYS A 162 17.46 0.73 -6.93
N LYS A 163 17.51 -0.48 -7.51
CA LYS A 163 18.43 -0.84 -8.60
C LYS A 163 18.10 -0.11 -9.91
N ALA A 164 16.86 -0.14 -10.36
CA ALA A 164 16.43 0.45 -11.62
C ALA A 164 16.58 1.98 -11.63
N VAL A 165 16.25 2.65 -10.52
CA VAL A 165 16.33 4.11 -10.39
C VAL A 165 17.78 4.59 -10.35
N GLY A 166 18.66 3.91 -9.62
CA GLY A 166 20.09 4.27 -9.53
C GLY A 166 20.31 5.76 -9.23
N ASP A 167 21.20 6.41 -9.97
CA ASP A 167 21.48 7.85 -9.83
C ASP A 167 20.46 8.76 -10.55
N LYS A 168 19.52 8.18 -11.31
CA LYS A 168 18.49 8.97 -12.00
C LYS A 168 17.52 9.62 -11.02
N GLY A 169 17.35 9.10 -9.80
CA GLY A 169 16.43 9.67 -8.84
C GLY A 169 16.43 9.02 -7.46
N LEU A 170 15.27 9.01 -6.81
CA LEU A 170 15.08 8.50 -5.45
C LEU A 170 13.95 7.47 -5.41
N VAL A 171 14.00 6.60 -4.41
CA VAL A 171 12.91 5.67 -4.08
C VAL A 171 12.31 6.08 -2.75
N ASN A 172 10.99 6.20 -2.71
CA ASN A 172 10.20 6.50 -1.55
C ASN A 172 9.16 5.40 -1.38
N VAL A 173 9.09 4.79 -0.21
CA VAL A 173 7.97 3.92 0.11
C VAL A 173 6.81 4.83 0.51
N ALA A 174 5.90 5.11 -0.42
CA ALA A 174 4.71 5.93 -0.15
C ALA A 174 3.71 5.17 0.73
N THR A 175 4.07 4.97 1.99
CA THR A 175 3.26 4.27 2.99
C THR A 175 2.21 5.18 3.62
N HIS A 176 1.27 4.57 4.33
CA HIS A 176 0.22 5.25 5.06
C HIS A 176 0.63 5.60 6.50
N GLY A 177 0.16 6.76 6.97
CA GLY A 177 0.12 7.04 8.40
C GLY A 177 -0.93 6.19 9.11
N ALA A 178 -0.89 6.16 10.44
CA ALA A 178 -1.78 5.33 11.27
C ALA A 178 -3.27 5.48 10.92
N PHE A 179 -3.73 6.72 10.66
CA PHE A 179 -5.10 6.99 10.24
C PHE A 179 -5.47 6.27 8.93
N ASN A 180 -4.69 6.44 7.86
CA ASN A 180 -5.00 5.82 6.57
C ASN A 180 -4.88 4.30 6.60
N THR A 181 -4.03 3.75 7.48
CA THR A 181 -3.97 2.31 7.74
C THR A 181 -5.17 1.82 8.54
N LEU A 182 -5.63 2.56 9.56
CA LEU A 182 -6.84 2.20 10.31
C LEU A 182 -8.04 2.16 9.38
N ASN A 183 -8.12 3.06 8.40
CA ASN A 183 -9.20 3.10 7.41
C ASN A 183 -9.25 1.87 6.48
N GLN A 184 -8.23 1.00 6.49
CA GLN A 184 -8.31 -0.30 5.81
C GLN A 184 -9.05 -1.35 6.66
N PHE A 185 -9.09 -1.13 7.97
CA PHE A 185 -9.63 -2.08 8.95
C PHE A 185 -10.88 -1.59 9.65
N ARG A 186 -11.16 -0.28 9.68
CA ARG A 186 -12.34 0.35 10.29
C ARG A 186 -12.94 1.35 9.31
N LYS A 187 -14.27 1.48 9.37
CA LYS A 187 -15.02 2.37 8.49
C LYS A 187 -14.70 3.84 8.80
N LEU A 188 -14.49 4.65 7.75
CA LEU A 188 -14.07 6.05 7.89
C LEU A 188 -15.04 6.87 8.75
N GLU A 189 -16.34 6.70 8.57
CA GLU A 189 -17.35 7.45 9.32
C GLU A 189 -17.25 7.18 10.82
N ASP A 190 -17.01 5.93 11.21
CA ASP A 190 -16.82 5.55 12.61
C ASP A 190 -15.51 6.15 13.13
N MET A 191 -14.42 6.08 12.34
CA MET A 191 -13.13 6.67 12.70
C MET A 191 -13.18 8.19 12.91
N MET A 192 -14.01 8.90 12.15
CA MET A 192 -14.19 10.35 12.31
C MET A 192 -14.95 10.69 13.59
N MET A 193 -15.75 9.74 14.11
CA MET A 193 -16.54 9.90 15.34
C MET A 193 -15.83 9.35 16.59
N ASP A 194 -14.94 8.36 16.46
CA ASP A 194 -14.24 7.74 17.58
C ASP A 194 -13.58 8.74 18.56
N PRO A 195 -12.90 9.83 18.12
CA PRO A 195 -12.32 10.79 19.06
C PRO A 195 -13.35 11.51 19.94
N MET A 196 -14.59 11.62 19.45
CA MET A 196 -15.70 12.28 20.13
C MET A 196 -16.48 11.30 21.02
N GLU A 197 -16.57 10.04 20.61
CA GLU A 197 -17.30 8.99 21.34
C GLU A 197 -16.45 8.33 22.44
N ASP A 198 -15.20 7.99 22.12
CA ASP A 198 -14.21 7.40 23.04
C ASP A 198 -12.78 7.75 22.57
N GLU A 199 -12.30 8.91 23.02
CA GLU A 199 -10.95 9.40 22.72
C GLU A 199 -9.86 8.39 23.12
N GLY A 200 -10.06 7.66 24.23
CA GLY A 200 -9.12 6.68 24.74
C GLY A 200 -8.95 5.52 23.76
N PHE A 201 -10.07 4.99 23.27
CA PHE A 201 -10.07 3.94 22.25
C PHE A 201 -9.46 4.42 20.93
N TYR A 202 -9.81 5.62 20.47
CA TYR A 202 -9.19 6.20 19.27
C TYR A 202 -7.66 6.30 19.39
N ARG A 203 -7.18 6.83 20.52
CA ARG A 203 -5.75 6.98 20.79
C ARG A 203 -5.03 5.64 20.84
N GLU A 204 -5.66 4.63 21.43
CA GLU A 204 -5.13 3.27 21.49
C GLU A 204 -4.95 2.69 20.09
N MET A 205 -5.97 2.78 19.23
CA MET A 205 -5.89 2.34 17.83
C MET A 205 -4.80 3.06 17.04
N MET A 206 -4.71 4.39 17.17
CA MET A 206 -3.70 5.18 16.46
C MET A 206 -2.28 4.83 16.90
N SER A 207 -2.06 4.65 18.20
CA SER A 207 -0.75 4.32 18.76
C SER A 207 -0.32 2.91 18.31
N PHE A 208 -1.22 1.93 18.41
CA PHE A 208 -0.95 0.57 17.98
C PHE A 208 -0.57 0.50 16.49
N LEU A 209 -1.38 1.12 15.61
CA LEU A 209 -1.10 1.06 14.17
C LEU A 209 0.12 1.88 13.76
N LEU A 210 0.43 2.98 14.45
CA LEU A 210 1.68 3.70 14.20
C LEU A 210 2.88 2.78 14.45
N ASP A 211 2.94 2.13 15.61
CA ASP A 211 4.04 1.23 15.97
C ASP A 211 4.11 0.02 15.03
N TRP A 212 2.95 -0.55 14.70
CA TRP A 212 2.85 -1.70 13.80
C TRP A 212 3.35 -1.37 12.39
N ASN A 213 2.95 -0.22 11.84
CA ASN A 213 3.40 0.25 10.52
C ASN A 213 4.89 0.59 10.50
N MET A 214 5.38 1.28 11.53
CA MET A 214 6.77 1.73 11.61
C MET A 214 7.75 0.56 11.64
N LYS A 215 7.39 -0.55 12.29
CA LYS A 215 8.22 -1.78 12.28
C LYS A 215 8.48 -2.27 10.87
N HIS A 216 7.44 -2.33 10.03
CA HIS A 216 7.59 -2.79 8.65
C HIS A 216 8.32 -1.76 7.77
N LEU A 217 8.04 -0.46 7.94
CA LEU A 217 8.75 0.59 7.21
C LEU A 217 10.27 0.55 7.48
N LEU A 218 10.68 0.29 8.72
CA LEU A 218 12.08 0.16 9.13
C LEU A 218 12.82 -0.98 8.44
N ASP A 219 12.13 -2.00 7.92
CA ASP A 219 12.77 -3.08 7.16
C ASP A 219 13.15 -2.65 5.75
N VAL A 220 12.55 -1.56 5.24
CA VAL A 220 12.72 -1.09 3.86
C VAL A 220 13.66 0.11 3.74
N ILE A 221 13.67 0.98 4.76
CA ILE A 221 14.50 2.20 4.77
C ILE A 221 15.92 1.99 5.30
N LYS A 222 16.23 0.81 5.85
CA LYS A 222 17.62 0.37 6.09
C LYS A 222 18.35 0.14 4.76
#